data_AF-A0A5F0LVM1-F1
#
_entry.id   AF-A0A5F0LVM1-F1
#
_cell.length_a   1.000
_cell.length_b   1.000
_cell.length_c   1.000
_cell.angle_alpha   90.00
_cell.angle_beta   90.00
_cell.angle_gamma   90.00
#
_symmetry.space_group_name_H-M   'P 1'
#
loop_
_entity.id
_entity.type
_entity.pdbx_description
1 polymer ?
#
loop_
_entity_poly.entity_id
_entity_poly.type
_entity_poly.pdbx_seq_one_letter_code
_entity_poly.pdbx_strand_id
1 'polypeptide(L)'
;MTYICRDCIDDGELKLIVEREGILAECRCCGEDVAPAITVEALAEIVDPVFRHIYGVGEEIPHFSSGDSDEVYFAQAGDELSLALQELLGQQLDCEDELISALIEKDDYWQPDGGEPFYDESNNYDRIRHPPSISARQWHNTLEELKHSRRFFSPAAQSMFGSLFRDVHQITFATRKRNLSVVKTLPVGTKLYRARACRHPNDFNVFAEDPFKHVGPPPPEAARHGRMNPEGVTVLYCASDEKTCLAEMRPAIGMQLVLIALETTEKLRLLDFTRLTRSMAKDTLSYFSPDYFSERDRRALLGILHSLISQPITPDREADYLITQTMAEYLAHVYEPAFDGISFSSSQSTTGTNVVIFPRRDLLAGQPADFFRVQYVPASLASYRTKKIFYQHDKDHVYFGDDDNGPMILGPYEPDDEFY
;
A
#
# COMPACT_ATOMS: atom_id res chain seq x y z
N MET A 1 -29.89 17.10 -29.14
CA MET A 1 -29.28 17.11 -27.80
C MET A 1 -29.98 16.03 -27.02
N THR A 2 -29.25 14.96 -26.76
CA THR A 2 -29.72 13.82 -25.96
C THR A 2 -29.43 14.14 -24.51
N TYR A 3 -30.36 13.87 -23.59
CA TYR A 3 -30.22 14.19 -22.17
C TYR A 3 -30.23 12.94 -21.31
N ILE A 4 -29.45 12.97 -20.23
CA ILE A 4 -29.39 11.94 -19.20
C ILE A 4 -29.67 12.55 -17.83
N CYS A 5 -30.50 11.87 -17.03
CA CYS A 5 -30.88 12.35 -15.70
C CYS A 5 -30.07 11.72 -14.59
N ARG A 6 -30.11 12.36 -13.42
CA ARG A 6 -29.47 11.88 -12.20
C ARG A 6 -29.83 10.43 -11.85
N ASP A 7 -31.09 10.05 -12.01
CA ASP A 7 -31.61 8.76 -11.54
C ASP A 7 -31.23 7.58 -12.46
N CYS A 8 -30.84 7.86 -13.71
CA CYS A 8 -30.35 6.87 -14.67
C CYS A 8 -28.81 6.71 -14.63
N ILE A 9 -28.15 7.44 -13.75
CA ILE A 9 -26.73 7.24 -13.45
C ILE A 9 -26.63 6.47 -12.14
N ASP A 10 -25.68 5.57 -11.98
CA ASP A 10 -25.45 4.87 -10.71
C ASP A 10 -24.38 5.55 -9.87
N ASP A 11 -23.29 6.02 -10.51
CA ASP A 11 -22.16 6.68 -9.85
C ASP A 11 -22.57 7.91 -9.02
N GLY A 12 -22.12 7.92 -7.77
CA GLY A 12 -22.50 8.94 -6.80
C GLY A 12 -21.95 10.34 -7.09
N GLU A 13 -20.75 10.44 -7.67
CA GLU A 13 -20.13 11.74 -7.99
C GLU A 13 -20.75 12.34 -9.25
N LEU A 14 -20.97 11.52 -10.28
CA LEU A 14 -21.70 11.95 -11.48
C LEU A 14 -23.11 12.47 -11.14
N LYS A 15 -23.82 11.81 -10.21
CA LYS A 15 -25.11 12.30 -9.68
C LYS A 15 -25.02 13.70 -9.11
N LEU A 16 -23.97 14.00 -8.34
CA LEU A 16 -23.77 15.32 -7.73
C LEU A 16 -23.45 16.39 -8.78
N ILE A 17 -22.69 16.02 -9.82
CA ILE A 17 -22.41 16.92 -10.94
C ILE A 17 -23.70 17.25 -11.69
N VAL A 18 -24.50 16.23 -12.03
CA VAL A 18 -25.81 16.40 -12.69
C VAL A 18 -26.74 17.24 -11.81
N GLU A 19 -26.72 17.04 -10.48
CA GLU A 19 -27.53 17.82 -9.53
C GLU A 19 -27.17 19.30 -9.51
N ARG A 20 -25.89 19.64 -9.73
CA ARG A 20 -25.41 21.02 -9.75
C ARG A 20 -25.68 21.74 -11.06
N GLU A 21 -25.56 21.05 -12.19
CA GLU A 21 -25.49 21.66 -13.53
C GLU A 21 -26.71 21.35 -14.42
N GLY A 22 -27.52 20.36 -14.03
CA GLY A 22 -28.62 19.88 -14.84
C GLY A 22 -29.82 20.82 -14.89
N ILE A 23 -30.60 20.66 -15.96
CA ILE A 23 -31.81 21.41 -16.26
C ILE A 23 -33.02 20.45 -16.32
N LEU A 24 -34.23 20.98 -16.44
CA LEU A 24 -35.41 20.18 -16.75
C LEU A 24 -35.37 19.78 -18.23
N ALA A 25 -35.30 18.48 -18.52
CA ALA A 25 -35.32 17.93 -19.87
C ALA A 25 -35.86 16.48 -19.87
N GLU A 26 -36.31 16.02 -21.04
CA GLU A 26 -36.71 14.62 -21.27
C GLU A 26 -35.46 13.74 -21.31
N CYS A 27 -35.36 12.78 -20.39
CA CYS A 27 -34.23 11.86 -20.34
C CYS A 27 -34.37 10.73 -21.36
N ARG A 28 -33.31 10.47 -22.13
CA ARG A 28 -33.26 9.40 -23.13
C ARG A 28 -33.40 8.00 -22.52
N CYS A 29 -32.90 7.78 -21.31
CA CYS A 29 -32.88 6.47 -20.67
C CYS A 29 -34.24 6.10 -20.05
N CYS A 30 -34.83 6.97 -19.22
CA CYS A 30 -36.13 6.68 -18.61
C CYS A 30 -37.34 7.15 -19.44
N GLY A 31 -37.16 8.03 -20.42
CA GLY A 31 -38.24 8.60 -21.24
C GLY A 31 -39.16 9.57 -20.50
N GLU A 32 -38.76 10.04 -19.31
CA GLU A 32 -39.54 10.98 -18.49
C GLU A 32 -38.92 12.38 -18.51
N ASP A 33 -39.77 13.41 -18.37
CA ASP A 33 -39.36 14.78 -18.11
C ASP A 33 -38.86 14.91 -16.66
N VAL A 34 -37.55 15.07 -16.50
CA VAL A 34 -36.88 15.01 -15.20
C VAL A 34 -35.93 16.19 -15.02
N ALA A 35 -35.84 16.65 -13.77
CA ALA A 35 -34.84 17.63 -13.36
C ALA A 35 -34.13 17.08 -12.12
N PRO A 36 -32.79 17.06 -12.08
CA PRO A 36 -31.87 17.63 -13.08
C PRO A 36 -31.38 16.61 -14.12
N ALA A 37 -31.23 17.05 -15.37
CA ALA A 37 -30.65 16.30 -16.48
C ALA A 37 -29.59 17.12 -17.23
N ILE A 38 -28.50 16.48 -17.66
CA ILE A 38 -27.42 17.07 -18.46
C ILE A 38 -27.44 16.51 -19.87
N THR A 39 -26.79 17.19 -20.82
CA THR A 39 -26.65 16.64 -22.17
C THR A 39 -25.58 15.53 -22.20
N VAL A 40 -25.72 14.59 -23.12
CA VAL A 40 -24.72 13.53 -23.34
C VAL A 40 -23.37 14.12 -23.73
N GLU A 41 -23.35 15.25 -24.45
CA GLU A 41 -22.11 15.94 -24.80
C GLU A 41 -21.40 16.55 -23.58
N ALA A 42 -22.16 16.97 -22.56
CA ALA A 42 -21.59 17.43 -21.29
C ALA A 42 -21.08 16.25 -20.45
N LEU A 43 -21.77 15.10 -20.48
CA LEU A 43 -21.28 13.88 -19.88
C LEU A 43 -19.96 13.43 -20.55
N ALA A 44 -19.86 13.50 -21.87
CA ALA A 44 -18.64 13.20 -22.61
C ALA A 44 -17.45 14.07 -22.17
N GLU A 45 -17.66 15.36 -21.90
CA GLU A 45 -16.61 16.27 -21.37
C GLU A 45 -16.09 15.86 -19.99
N ILE A 46 -16.95 15.23 -19.17
CA ILE A 46 -16.58 14.73 -17.85
C ILE A 46 -15.86 13.37 -17.97
N VAL A 47 -16.33 12.51 -18.87
CA VAL A 47 -15.81 11.15 -19.08
C VAL A 47 -14.46 11.16 -19.78
N ASP A 48 -14.27 11.99 -20.80
CA ASP A 48 -13.06 12.02 -21.63
C ASP A 48 -11.74 12.08 -20.85
N PRO A 49 -11.50 13.06 -19.97
CA PRO A 49 -10.22 13.17 -19.25
C PRO A 49 -9.99 12.00 -18.29
N VAL A 50 -11.07 11.41 -17.76
CA VAL A 50 -11.01 10.26 -16.86
C VAL A 50 -10.68 8.99 -17.66
N PHE A 51 -11.35 8.78 -18.79
CA PHE A 51 -11.14 7.63 -19.69
C PHE A 51 -9.71 7.62 -20.22
N ARG A 52 -9.21 8.73 -20.79
CA ARG A 52 -7.82 8.84 -21.28
C ARG A 52 -6.77 8.63 -20.20
N HIS A 53 -7.12 8.85 -18.92
CA HIS A 53 -6.23 8.58 -17.82
C HIS A 53 -6.31 7.12 -17.35
N ILE A 54 -7.35 6.37 -17.65
CA ILE A 54 -7.47 4.98 -17.16
C ILE A 54 -7.17 3.99 -18.27
N TYR A 55 -7.53 4.31 -19.51
CA TYR A 55 -7.42 3.47 -20.68
C TYR A 55 -6.53 4.09 -21.74
N GLY A 56 -5.83 3.24 -22.48
CA GLY A 56 -5.07 3.59 -23.66
C GLY A 56 -5.40 2.60 -24.76
N VAL A 57 -5.07 2.95 -26.02
CA VAL A 57 -5.22 2.03 -27.13
C VAL A 57 -4.35 0.79 -26.87
N GLY A 58 -4.96 -0.39 -26.95
CA GLY A 58 -4.31 -1.65 -26.66
C GLY A 58 -3.16 -1.93 -27.62
N GLU A 59 -2.10 -2.54 -27.09
CA GLU A 59 -0.96 -2.97 -27.91
C GLU A 59 -1.32 -4.17 -28.78
N GLU A 60 -0.73 -4.27 -29.98
CA GLU A 60 -0.83 -5.45 -30.82
C GLU A 60 0.06 -6.57 -30.27
N ILE A 61 -0.57 -7.62 -29.75
CA ILE A 61 0.14 -8.77 -29.19
C ILE A 61 0.20 -9.89 -30.24
N PRO A 62 1.39 -10.44 -30.54
CA PRO A 62 1.52 -11.59 -31.42
C PRO A 62 1.04 -12.86 -30.71
N HIS A 63 0.07 -13.53 -31.30
CA HIS A 63 -0.39 -14.85 -30.88
C HIS A 63 0.21 -15.93 -31.77
N PHE A 64 0.81 -16.92 -31.10
CA PHE A 64 1.35 -18.11 -31.74
C PHE A 64 0.33 -19.24 -31.65
N SER A 65 -0.13 -19.72 -32.80
CA SER A 65 -1.02 -20.89 -32.84
C SER A 65 -0.33 -22.10 -32.22
N SER A 66 -0.99 -22.77 -31.28
CA SER A 66 -0.47 -24.01 -30.69
C SER A 66 -0.58 -25.17 -31.68
N GLY A 67 0.48 -25.38 -32.47
CA GLY A 67 0.63 -26.45 -33.48
C GLY A 67 1.84 -26.21 -34.39
N ASP A 68 2.14 -27.15 -35.30
CA ASP A 68 3.24 -27.08 -36.31
C ASP A 68 3.02 -25.99 -37.40
N SER A 69 2.31 -24.90 -37.09
CA SER A 69 2.07 -23.78 -38.02
C SER A 69 2.91 -22.56 -37.61
N ASP A 70 3.72 -22.05 -38.54
CA ASP A 70 4.49 -20.81 -38.38
C ASP A 70 3.63 -19.52 -38.54
N GLU A 71 2.30 -19.62 -38.39
CA GLU A 71 1.39 -18.48 -38.54
C GLU A 71 1.30 -17.67 -37.24
N VAL A 72 1.74 -16.40 -37.32
CA VAL A 72 1.57 -15.39 -36.28
C VAL A 72 0.39 -14.51 -36.67
N TYR A 73 -0.61 -14.40 -35.79
CA TYR A 73 -1.66 -13.38 -35.92
C TYR A 73 -1.51 -12.38 -34.78
N PHE A 74 -1.81 -11.11 -35.07
CA PHE A 74 -1.80 -10.05 -34.08
C PHE A 74 -3.22 -9.88 -33.56
N ALA A 75 -3.37 -9.83 -32.23
CA ALA A 75 -4.62 -9.45 -31.59
C ALA A 75 -4.34 -8.22 -30.73
N GLN A 76 -5.25 -7.25 -30.77
CA GLN A 76 -5.11 -6.06 -29.94
C GLN A 76 -5.56 -6.37 -28.51
N ALA A 77 -4.72 -6.03 -27.54
CA ALA A 77 -5.04 -6.17 -26.13
C ALA A 77 -6.20 -5.25 -25.69
N GLY A 78 -6.85 -5.60 -24.59
CA GLY A 78 -7.94 -4.82 -24.02
C GLY A 78 -9.32 -5.15 -24.59
N ASP A 79 -10.28 -4.29 -24.30
CA ASP A 79 -11.71 -4.48 -24.62
C ASP A 79 -12.21 -3.42 -25.61
N GLU A 80 -13.30 -3.72 -26.31
CA GLU A 80 -13.98 -2.76 -27.18
C GLU A 80 -14.37 -1.48 -26.42
N LEU A 81 -14.40 -0.33 -27.10
CA LEU A 81 -14.70 0.98 -26.49
C LEU A 81 -15.97 0.97 -25.62
N SER A 82 -17.02 0.29 -26.09
CA SER A 82 -18.28 0.12 -25.36
C SER A 82 -18.07 -0.60 -24.02
N LEU A 83 -17.39 -1.74 -24.03
CA LEU A 83 -17.12 -2.51 -22.82
C LEU A 83 -16.24 -1.72 -21.82
N ALA A 84 -15.22 -1.03 -22.33
CA ALA A 84 -14.37 -0.17 -21.50
C ALA A 84 -15.15 0.98 -20.85
N LEU A 85 -16.09 1.60 -21.57
CA LEU A 85 -16.96 2.65 -21.03
C LEU A 85 -17.95 2.12 -19.99
N GLN A 86 -18.55 0.96 -20.22
CA GLN A 86 -19.44 0.32 -19.25
C GLN A 86 -18.68 -0.03 -17.97
N GLU A 87 -17.45 -0.55 -18.09
CA GLU A 87 -16.59 -0.84 -16.94
C GLU A 87 -16.23 0.45 -16.18
N LEU A 88 -15.89 1.52 -16.89
CA LEU A 88 -15.57 2.83 -16.29
C LEU A 88 -16.75 3.43 -15.52
N LEU A 89 -17.95 3.39 -16.11
CA LEU A 89 -19.17 3.95 -15.52
C LEU A 89 -19.74 3.03 -14.43
N GLY A 90 -19.36 1.76 -14.42
CA GLY A 90 -19.91 0.72 -13.54
C GLY A 90 -21.36 0.34 -13.86
N GLN A 91 -21.84 0.71 -15.05
CA GLN A 91 -23.21 0.47 -15.51
C GLN A 91 -23.29 0.52 -17.04
N GLN A 92 -24.34 -0.10 -17.59
CA GLN A 92 -24.70 0.04 -18.99
C GLN A 92 -25.74 1.16 -19.16
N LEU A 93 -25.47 2.10 -20.07
CA LEU A 93 -26.37 3.21 -20.36
C LEU A 93 -27.18 2.95 -21.63
N ASP A 94 -28.48 3.28 -21.60
CA ASP A 94 -29.32 3.19 -22.80
C ASP A 94 -28.93 4.20 -23.89
N CYS A 95 -28.21 5.26 -23.53
CA CYS A 95 -27.70 6.28 -24.45
C CYS A 95 -26.18 6.18 -24.68
N GLU A 96 -25.64 4.96 -24.58
CA GLU A 96 -24.19 4.71 -24.73
C GLU A 96 -23.70 5.03 -26.14
N ASP A 97 -24.46 4.68 -27.18
CA ASP A 97 -24.10 4.99 -28.58
C ASP A 97 -23.97 6.51 -28.80
N GLU A 98 -24.89 7.30 -28.23
CA GLU A 98 -24.80 8.76 -28.26
C GLU A 98 -23.59 9.29 -27.48
N LEU A 99 -23.18 8.62 -26.39
CA LEU A 99 -22.00 8.99 -25.61
C LEU A 99 -20.70 8.68 -26.36
N ILE A 100 -20.60 7.51 -26.98
CA ILE A 100 -19.47 7.12 -27.85
C ILE A 100 -19.35 8.12 -29.00
N SER A 101 -20.45 8.41 -29.68
CA SER A 101 -20.48 9.39 -30.77
C SER A 101 -19.99 10.76 -30.30
N ALA A 102 -20.44 11.21 -29.12
CA ALA A 102 -20.00 12.49 -28.55
C ALA A 102 -18.52 12.51 -28.17
N LEU A 103 -17.94 11.40 -27.72
CA LEU A 103 -16.51 11.26 -27.42
C LEU A 103 -15.66 11.31 -28.71
N ILE A 104 -16.08 10.59 -29.75
CA ILE A 104 -15.40 10.57 -31.06
C ILE A 104 -15.46 11.95 -31.73
N GLU A 105 -16.63 12.59 -31.74
CA GLU A 105 -16.79 13.92 -32.37
C GLU A 105 -15.98 15.02 -31.66
N LYS A 106 -15.75 14.89 -30.36
CA LYS A 106 -14.97 15.84 -29.56
C LYS A 106 -13.48 15.52 -29.46
N ASP A 107 -13.03 14.40 -30.04
CA ASP A 107 -11.62 14.04 -30.05
C ASP A 107 -10.81 15.06 -30.86
N ASP A 108 -10.06 15.91 -30.18
CA ASP A 108 -9.24 16.95 -30.80
C ASP A 108 -7.92 16.34 -31.26
N TYR A 109 -7.89 15.82 -32.49
CA TYR A 109 -6.69 15.30 -33.14
C TYR A 109 -6.40 16.03 -34.46
N TRP A 110 -5.11 16.29 -34.71
CA TRP A 110 -4.65 17.01 -35.89
C TRP A 110 -4.02 16.04 -36.90
N GLN A 111 -4.84 15.59 -37.86
CA GLN A 111 -4.45 14.66 -38.94
C GLN A 111 -3.17 15.06 -39.71
N PRO A 112 -2.89 16.34 -40.02
CA PRO A 112 -1.71 16.72 -40.80
C PRO A 112 -0.36 16.47 -40.12
N ASP A 113 -0.32 16.32 -38.79
CA ASP A 113 0.91 16.02 -38.05
C ASP A 113 1.06 14.51 -37.75
N GLY A 114 0.22 13.67 -38.36
CA GLY A 114 0.18 12.22 -38.10
C GLY A 114 -0.45 11.87 -36.75
N GLY A 115 -1.27 12.75 -36.18
CA GLY A 115 -2.08 12.42 -35.00
C GLY A 115 -3.15 11.39 -35.37
N GLU A 116 -3.21 10.31 -34.61
CA GLU A 116 -4.27 9.30 -34.70
C GLU A 116 -5.41 9.65 -33.74
N PRO A 117 -6.67 9.37 -34.10
CA PRO A 117 -7.78 9.53 -33.17
C PRO A 117 -7.57 8.59 -31.97
N PHE A 118 -7.81 9.11 -30.78
CA PHE A 118 -7.79 8.31 -29.56
C PHE A 118 -9.03 7.43 -29.47
N TYR A 119 -10.22 7.95 -29.85
CA TYR A 119 -11.46 7.18 -29.90
C TYR A 119 -11.72 6.61 -31.31
N ASP A 120 -11.81 5.30 -31.42
CA ASP A 120 -12.21 4.57 -32.62
C ASP A 120 -12.95 3.29 -32.19
N GLU A 121 -14.11 3.02 -32.80
CA GLU A 121 -14.89 1.80 -32.52
C GLU A 121 -14.18 0.52 -32.96
N SER A 122 -13.17 0.64 -33.83
CA SER A 122 -12.37 -0.48 -34.34
C SER A 122 -11.17 -0.81 -33.45
N ASN A 123 -10.87 0.02 -32.44
CA ASN A 123 -9.77 -0.18 -31.51
C ASN A 123 -10.25 -0.83 -30.21
N ASN A 124 -9.40 -1.68 -29.65
CA ASN A 124 -9.50 -2.14 -28.27
C ASN A 124 -8.74 -1.19 -27.32
N TYR A 125 -9.25 -1.07 -26.11
CA TYR A 125 -8.75 -0.21 -25.05
C TYR A 125 -8.32 -1.06 -23.88
N ASP A 126 -7.05 -0.97 -23.52
CA ASP A 126 -6.50 -1.64 -22.35
C ASP A 126 -6.29 -0.65 -21.21
N ARG A 127 -6.42 -1.12 -19.98
CA ARG A 127 -6.19 -0.30 -18.79
C ARG A 127 -4.72 0.09 -18.74
N ILE A 128 -4.45 1.40 -18.75
CA ILE A 128 -3.10 1.91 -18.54
C ILE A 128 -2.67 1.53 -17.14
N ARG A 129 -1.69 0.62 -17.09
CA ARG A 129 -0.87 0.41 -15.90
C ARG A 129 -0.01 1.64 -15.71
N HIS A 130 -0.59 2.68 -15.11
CA HIS A 130 0.22 3.82 -14.70
C HIS A 130 1.25 3.29 -13.71
N PRO A 131 2.56 3.30 -14.03
CA PRO A 131 3.53 3.34 -12.96
C PRO A 131 3.13 4.57 -12.14
N PRO A 132 3.09 4.50 -10.80
CA PRO A 132 2.68 5.63 -9.97
C PRO A 132 3.68 6.77 -10.19
N SER A 133 3.58 7.56 -11.24
CA SER A 133 4.72 8.29 -11.81
C SER A 133 4.97 9.60 -11.08
N ILE A 134 3.90 10.28 -10.68
CA ILE A 134 3.95 11.48 -9.83
C ILE A 134 4.40 11.08 -8.42
N SER A 135 3.75 10.06 -7.85
CA SER A 135 4.11 9.51 -6.55
C SER A 135 5.53 8.91 -6.50
N ALA A 136 5.95 8.20 -7.54
CA ALA A 136 7.31 7.66 -7.65
C ALA A 136 8.33 8.78 -7.79
N ARG A 137 8.01 9.88 -8.49
CA ARG A 137 8.88 11.05 -8.57
C ARG A 137 8.98 11.75 -7.22
N GLN A 138 7.87 11.96 -6.51
CA GLN A 138 7.89 12.55 -5.16
C GLN A 138 8.67 11.67 -4.18
N TRP A 139 8.44 10.36 -4.24
CA TRP A 139 9.16 9.35 -3.48
C TRP A 139 10.66 9.36 -3.78
N HIS A 140 11.03 9.33 -5.06
CA HIS A 140 12.41 9.35 -5.52
C HIS A 140 13.11 10.65 -5.08
N ASN A 141 12.49 11.81 -5.29
CA ASN A 141 13.05 13.10 -4.85
C ASN A 141 13.25 13.14 -3.33
N THR A 142 12.30 12.59 -2.56
CA THR A 142 12.42 12.51 -1.10
C THR A 142 13.57 11.59 -0.69
N LEU A 143 13.69 10.43 -1.33
CA LEU A 143 14.81 9.50 -1.09
C LEU A 143 16.16 10.14 -1.43
N GLU A 144 16.28 10.77 -2.59
CA GLU A 144 17.50 11.45 -3.02
C GLU A 144 17.88 12.56 -2.04
N GLU A 145 16.91 13.34 -1.58
CA GLU A 145 17.13 14.38 -0.58
C GLU A 145 17.64 13.80 0.74
N LEU A 146 17.00 12.74 1.26
CA LEU A 146 17.42 12.10 2.49
C LEU A 146 18.82 11.47 2.34
N LYS A 147 19.12 10.85 1.20
CA LYS A 147 20.43 10.20 0.96
C LYS A 147 21.57 11.21 0.84
N HIS A 148 21.38 12.24 0.03
CA HIS A 148 22.46 13.06 -0.52
C HIS A 148 22.40 14.55 -0.14
N SER A 149 21.34 15.02 0.52
CA SER A 149 21.17 16.45 0.83
C SER A 149 20.92 16.73 2.32
N ARG A 150 19.72 16.42 2.83
CA ARG A 150 19.30 16.80 4.19
C ARG A 150 18.46 15.70 4.83
N ARG A 151 18.93 15.18 5.97
CA ARG A 151 18.29 14.08 6.71
C ARG A 151 17.34 14.57 7.80
N PHE A 152 17.80 15.50 8.63
CA PHE A 152 17.09 15.88 9.86
C PHE A 152 15.92 16.86 9.63
N PHE A 153 16.07 17.78 8.67
CA PHE A 153 15.09 18.83 8.39
C PHE A 153 14.69 18.78 6.92
N SER A 154 14.22 17.62 6.47
CA SER A 154 13.76 17.42 5.08
C SER A 154 12.31 17.92 4.92
N PRO A 155 12.06 19.08 4.28
CA PRO A 155 10.71 19.50 3.93
C PRO A 155 10.08 18.58 2.87
N ALA A 156 10.88 17.89 2.05
CA ALA A 156 10.36 16.89 1.12
C ALA A 156 9.72 15.73 1.89
N ALA A 157 10.42 15.16 2.87
CA ALA A 157 9.89 14.10 3.72
C ALA A 157 8.70 14.59 4.55
N GLN A 158 8.79 15.79 5.14
CA GLN A 158 7.68 16.37 5.92
C GLN A 158 6.41 16.56 5.08
N SER A 159 6.54 17.10 3.86
CA SER A 159 5.42 17.30 2.94
C SER A 159 4.85 15.96 2.47
N MET A 160 5.71 15.03 2.05
CA MET A 160 5.30 13.70 1.58
C MET A 160 4.54 12.94 2.68
N PHE A 161 5.12 12.79 3.87
CA PHE A 161 4.46 12.08 4.97
C PHE A 161 3.22 12.80 5.49
N GLY A 162 3.20 14.14 5.46
CA GLY A 162 2.02 14.94 5.78
C GLY A 162 0.85 14.70 4.84
N SER A 163 1.12 14.58 3.54
CA SER A 163 0.09 14.19 2.57
C SER A 163 -0.31 12.73 2.74
N LEU A 164 0.67 11.85 2.95
CA LEU A 164 0.47 10.40 2.99
C LEU A 164 -0.37 9.94 4.18
N PHE A 165 -0.09 10.47 5.37
CA PHE A 165 -0.79 10.15 6.62
C PHE A 165 -1.90 11.15 6.96
N ARG A 166 -2.29 12.02 6.02
CA ARG A 166 -3.42 12.93 6.19
C ARG A 166 -4.65 12.14 6.61
N ASP A 167 -5.28 12.57 7.69
CA ASP A 167 -6.49 11.97 8.25
C ASP A 167 -6.44 10.44 8.46
N VAL A 168 -5.23 9.86 8.58
CA VAL A 168 -5.05 8.41 8.75
C VAL A 168 -5.80 7.88 9.99
N HIS A 169 -6.05 8.74 10.98
CA HIS A 169 -6.82 8.40 12.17
C HIS A 169 -8.32 8.18 11.92
N GLN A 170 -8.86 8.71 10.83
CA GLN A 170 -10.27 8.58 10.44
C GLN A 170 -10.50 7.35 9.55
N ILE A 171 -9.43 6.76 9.00
CA ILE A 171 -9.54 5.62 8.10
C ILE A 171 -10.06 4.40 8.88
N THR A 172 -11.11 3.79 8.33
CA THR A 172 -11.68 2.54 8.83
C THR A 172 -11.80 1.53 7.69
N PHE A 173 -11.81 0.25 8.04
CA PHE A 173 -12.13 -0.82 7.09
C PHE A 173 -13.30 -1.64 7.61
N ALA A 174 -14.22 -1.95 6.71
CA ALA A 174 -15.36 -2.80 7.00
C ALA A 174 -14.95 -4.26 7.02
N THR A 175 -15.26 -4.95 8.12
CA THR A 175 -15.28 -6.42 8.16
C THR A 175 -16.72 -6.91 8.10
N ARG A 176 -16.94 -8.19 7.80
CA ARG A 176 -18.28 -8.82 7.80
C ARG A 176 -19.11 -8.57 9.08
N LYS A 177 -18.47 -8.19 10.20
CA LYS A 177 -19.13 -8.02 11.50
C LYS A 177 -19.09 -6.59 12.06
N ARG A 178 -18.14 -5.74 11.64
CA ARG A 178 -17.94 -4.37 12.17
C ARG A 178 -16.94 -3.56 11.35
N ASN A 179 -17.02 -2.23 11.44
CA ASN A 179 -15.95 -1.34 10.99
C ASN A 179 -14.84 -1.29 12.04
N LEU A 180 -13.59 -1.35 11.58
CA LEU A 180 -12.40 -1.30 12.40
C LEU A 180 -11.52 -0.13 11.96
N SER A 181 -11.03 0.67 12.91
CA SER A 181 -10.05 1.71 12.61
C SER A 181 -8.68 1.12 12.32
N VAL A 182 -7.93 1.77 11.41
CA VAL A 182 -6.50 1.50 11.18
C VAL A 182 -5.64 1.92 12.38
N VAL A 183 -6.15 2.81 13.23
CA VAL A 183 -5.53 3.13 14.51
C VAL A 183 -5.92 2.08 15.53
N LYS A 184 -4.95 1.26 15.93
CA LYS A 184 -5.11 0.20 16.91
C LYS A 184 -4.68 0.69 18.28
N THR A 185 -5.58 0.66 19.25
CA THR A 185 -5.23 0.91 20.65
C THR A 185 -4.90 -0.40 21.34
N LEU A 186 -3.67 -0.55 21.85
CA LEU A 186 -3.36 -1.65 22.77
C LEU A 186 -3.81 -1.25 24.18
N PRO A 187 -4.73 -1.99 24.83
CA PRO A 187 -5.11 -1.71 26.20
C PRO A 187 -3.94 -1.98 27.16
N VAL A 188 -4.04 -1.45 28.38
CA VAL A 188 -3.19 -1.86 29.50
C VAL A 188 -3.31 -3.37 29.70
N GLY A 189 -2.21 -4.05 29.98
CA GLY A 189 -2.20 -5.50 30.17
C GLY A 189 -2.03 -6.31 28.88
N THR A 190 -1.75 -5.66 27.74
CA THR A 190 -1.52 -6.37 26.48
C THR A 190 -0.16 -7.04 26.51
N LYS A 191 -0.14 -8.36 26.32
CA LYS A 191 1.10 -9.15 26.22
C LYS A 191 1.76 -8.99 24.85
N LEU A 192 3.06 -8.75 24.87
CA LEU A 192 3.95 -8.68 23.73
C LEU A 192 5.18 -9.54 24.00
N TYR A 193 5.80 -10.09 22.97
CA TYR A 193 6.92 -11.01 23.11
C TYR A 193 8.15 -10.47 22.42
N ARG A 194 9.30 -10.62 23.08
CA ARG A 194 10.61 -10.27 22.53
C ARG A 194 11.59 -11.39 22.82
N ALA A 195 12.44 -11.68 21.84
CA ALA A 195 13.45 -12.72 21.94
C ALA A 195 14.84 -12.20 21.59
N ARG A 196 15.87 -12.90 22.09
CA ARG A 196 17.26 -12.74 21.71
C ARG A 196 17.93 -14.09 21.51
N ALA A 197 18.88 -14.14 20.59
CA ALA A 197 19.71 -15.31 20.38
C ALA A 197 20.86 -15.35 21.38
N CYS A 198 21.10 -16.52 21.97
CA CYS A 198 22.33 -16.80 22.70
C CYS A 198 23.43 -17.07 21.68
N ARG A 199 24.41 -16.17 21.59
CA ARG A 199 25.58 -16.28 20.71
C ARG A 199 26.78 -16.88 21.44
N HIS A 200 26.84 -16.73 22.76
CA HIS A 200 27.88 -17.29 23.62
C HIS A 200 27.30 -18.29 24.63
N PRO A 201 28.10 -19.26 25.10
CA PRO A 201 27.62 -20.32 26.01
C PRO A 201 27.00 -19.81 27.32
N ASN A 202 27.45 -18.65 27.82
CA ASN A 202 26.98 -18.09 29.09
C ASN A 202 25.83 -17.09 28.92
N ASP A 203 25.40 -16.78 27.70
CA ASP A 203 24.37 -15.76 27.44
C ASP A 203 23.07 -16.07 28.17
N PHE A 204 22.68 -17.34 28.25
CA PHE A 204 21.47 -17.74 28.97
C PHE A 204 21.52 -17.35 30.45
N ASN A 205 22.64 -17.60 31.13
CA ASN A 205 22.77 -17.27 32.54
C ASN A 205 22.73 -15.76 32.76
N VAL A 206 23.42 -15.00 31.92
CA VAL A 206 23.39 -13.52 31.94
C VAL A 206 21.97 -13.00 31.71
N PHE A 207 21.25 -13.56 30.73
CA PHE A 207 19.87 -13.18 30.47
C PHE A 207 18.94 -13.58 31.60
N ALA A 208 19.21 -14.67 32.31
CA ALA A 208 18.41 -15.13 33.44
C ALA A 208 18.60 -14.28 34.71
N GLU A 209 19.78 -13.66 34.90
CA GLU A 209 20.05 -12.75 36.02
C GLU A 209 19.18 -11.49 35.98
N ASP A 210 19.05 -10.87 34.79
CA ASP A 210 18.17 -9.72 34.56
C ASP A 210 17.52 -9.79 33.16
N PRO A 211 16.39 -10.52 33.04
CA PRO A 211 15.72 -10.75 31.76
C PRO A 211 15.34 -9.47 31.05
N PHE A 212 14.88 -8.46 31.80
CA PHE A 212 14.37 -7.24 31.21
C PHE A 212 15.50 -6.38 30.67
N LYS A 213 16.59 -6.23 31.42
CA LYS A 213 17.77 -5.48 30.98
C LYS A 213 18.42 -6.10 29.74
N HIS A 214 18.48 -7.43 29.67
CA HIS A 214 19.22 -8.11 28.61
C HIS A 214 18.38 -8.43 27.38
N VAL A 215 17.12 -8.84 27.54
CA VAL A 215 16.25 -9.25 26.43
C VAL A 215 15.33 -8.11 25.98
N GLY A 216 14.95 -7.21 26.90
CA GLY A 216 14.11 -6.05 26.65
C GLY A 216 14.74 -4.97 25.75
N PRO A 217 14.25 -3.73 25.82
CA PRO A 217 14.79 -2.63 25.03
C PRO A 217 16.30 -2.47 25.27
N PRO A 218 17.13 -2.40 24.22
CA PRO A 218 18.56 -2.17 24.40
C PRO A 218 18.79 -0.76 24.98
N PRO A 219 19.87 -0.54 25.72
CA PRO A 219 20.32 0.81 26.02
C PRO A 219 20.74 1.54 24.73
N PRO A 220 20.67 2.89 24.69
CA PRO A 220 21.00 3.67 23.49
C PRO A 220 22.36 3.34 22.89
N GLU A 221 23.37 3.08 23.71
CA GLU A 221 24.74 2.75 23.27
C GLU A 221 24.84 1.38 22.58
N ALA A 222 23.86 0.50 22.78
CA ALA A 222 23.76 -0.81 22.15
C ALA A 222 22.67 -0.87 21.07
N ALA A 223 21.96 0.24 20.82
CA ALA A 223 20.92 0.34 19.81
C ALA A 223 21.56 0.39 18.41
N ARG A 224 21.57 -0.75 17.74
CA ARG A 224 22.00 -0.84 16.34
C ARG A 224 20.94 -0.27 15.40
N HIS A 225 21.37 0.14 14.22
CA HIS A 225 20.45 0.53 13.15
C HIS A 225 19.47 -0.61 12.84
N GLY A 226 18.21 -0.24 12.59
CA GLY A 226 17.13 -1.12 12.19
C GLY A 226 16.19 -0.43 11.21
N ARG A 227 15.10 -1.11 10.81
CA ARG A 227 14.11 -0.56 9.86
C ARG A 227 13.46 0.73 10.36
N MET A 228 13.20 0.82 11.67
CA MET A 228 12.45 1.93 12.28
C MET A 228 13.30 2.84 13.15
N ASN A 229 14.62 2.61 13.20
CA ASN A 229 15.51 3.41 14.03
C ASN A 229 16.93 3.49 13.44
N PRO A 230 17.57 4.67 13.43
CA PRO A 230 19.00 4.77 13.19
C PRO A 230 19.80 4.22 14.39
N GLU A 231 21.10 4.04 14.21
CA GLU A 231 22.01 3.70 15.30
C GLU A 231 21.97 4.76 16.41
N GLY A 232 21.97 4.33 17.67
CA GLY A 232 21.85 5.21 18.84
C GLY A 232 20.41 5.59 19.22
N VAL A 233 19.43 5.41 18.32
CA VAL A 233 18.01 5.63 18.64
C VAL A 233 17.37 4.29 19.00
N THR A 234 16.81 4.20 20.21
CA THR A 234 16.21 2.96 20.70
C THR A 234 14.72 2.91 20.35
N VAL A 235 14.30 1.82 19.70
CA VAL A 235 12.89 1.42 19.57
C VAL A 235 12.72 -0.03 20.04
N LEU A 236 11.51 -0.39 20.46
CA LEU A 236 11.21 -1.71 20.98
C LEU A 236 10.47 -2.54 19.93
N TYR A 237 11.20 -3.47 19.29
CA TYR A 237 10.61 -4.51 18.44
C TYR A 237 10.07 -5.66 19.29
N CYS A 238 8.81 -6.01 19.04
CA CYS A 238 8.08 -7.11 19.66
C CYS A 238 7.21 -7.84 18.63
N ALA A 239 6.69 -8.99 19.01
CA ALA A 239 5.61 -9.67 18.29
C ALA A 239 4.38 -9.85 19.19
N SER A 240 3.21 -10.03 18.58
CA SER A 240 1.95 -10.30 19.27
C SER A 240 1.87 -11.67 19.92
N ASP A 241 2.68 -12.63 19.46
CA ASP A 241 2.68 -14.00 19.93
C ASP A 241 4.10 -14.61 19.90
N GLU A 242 4.31 -15.66 20.70
CA GLU A 242 5.61 -16.30 20.87
C GLU A 242 6.13 -16.93 19.57
N LYS A 243 5.25 -17.56 18.77
CA LYS A 243 5.67 -18.27 17.56
C LYS A 243 6.22 -17.30 16.53
N THR A 244 5.50 -16.19 16.31
CA THR A 244 5.93 -15.11 15.43
C THR A 244 7.24 -14.50 15.94
N CYS A 245 7.37 -14.25 17.25
CA CYS A 245 8.60 -13.73 17.85
C CYS A 245 9.82 -14.62 17.56
N LEU A 246 9.69 -15.93 17.76
CA LEU A 246 10.77 -16.89 17.53
C LEU A 246 11.10 -17.03 16.03
N ALA A 247 10.09 -16.96 15.15
CA ALA A 247 10.28 -17.04 13.71
C ALA A 247 11.04 -15.82 13.15
N GLU A 248 10.71 -14.61 13.61
CA GLU A 248 11.40 -13.37 13.24
C GLU A 248 12.88 -13.34 13.64
N MET A 249 13.29 -14.12 14.65
CA MET A 249 14.71 -14.26 15.01
C MET A 249 15.54 -15.02 13.95
N ARG A 250 14.90 -15.73 13.03
CA ARG A 250 15.53 -16.55 11.98
C ARG A 250 16.66 -17.44 12.50
N PRO A 251 16.40 -18.25 13.54
CA PRO A 251 17.45 -19.00 14.17
C PRO A 251 17.96 -20.13 13.27
N ALA A 252 19.27 -20.36 13.25
CA ALA A 252 19.85 -21.57 12.68
C ALA A 252 19.45 -22.83 13.50
N ILE A 253 19.50 -24.01 12.89
CA ILE A 253 19.30 -25.28 13.62
C ILE A 253 20.32 -25.37 14.76
N GLY A 254 19.84 -25.72 15.95
CA GLY A 254 20.64 -25.81 17.17
C GLY A 254 20.83 -24.49 17.92
N MET A 255 20.48 -23.34 17.33
CA MET A 255 20.56 -22.04 18.01
C MET A 255 19.60 -22.00 19.19
N GLN A 256 20.08 -21.46 20.31
CA GLN A 256 19.29 -21.22 21.51
C GLN A 256 18.78 -19.78 21.49
N LEU A 257 17.47 -19.62 21.70
CA LEU A 257 16.79 -18.35 21.85
C LEU A 257 16.29 -18.22 23.29
N VAL A 258 16.30 -16.99 23.81
CA VAL A 258 15.63 -16.62 25.05
C VAL A 258 14.53 -15.64 24.71
N LEU A 259 13.34 -15.94 25.19
CA LEU A 259 12.13 -15.16 24.98
C LEU A 259 11.62 -14.66 26.33
N ILE A 260 11.12 -13.44 26.36
CA ILE A 260 10.41 -12.85 27.49
C ILE A 260 9.03 -12.34 27.03
N ALA A 261 8.08 -12.31 27.95
CA ALA A 261 6.84 -11.57 27.78
C ALA A 261 6.96 -10.19 28.44
N LEU A 262 6.46 -9.19 27.72
CA LEU A 262 6.28 -7.82 28.15
C LEU A 262 4.78 -7.53 28.20
N GLU A 263 4.39 -6.64 29.09
CA GLU A 263 3.00 -6.22 29.26
C GLU A 263 2.90 -4.71 29.20
N THR A 264 1.95 -4.18 28.44
CA THR A 264 1.74 -2.73 28.34
C THR A 264 1.27 -2.15 29.66
N THR A 265 1.92 -1.09 30.13
CA THR A 265 1.58 -0.39 31.38
C THR A 265 0.58 0.75 31.16
N GLU A 266 0.46 1.23 29.93
CA GLU A 266 -0.48 2.27 29.50
C GLU A 266 -1.19 1.86 28.21
N LYS A 267 -2.23 2.61 27.83
CA LYS A 267 -2.85 2.45 26.50
C LYS A 267 -1.87 2.97 25.45
N LEU A 268 -1.58 2.18 24.43
CA LEU A 268 -0.69 2.59 23.33
C LEU A 268 -1.46 2.78 22.04
N ARG A 269 -1.26 3.93 21.38
CA ARG A 269 -1.85 4.25 20.09
C ARG A 269 -0.91 3.82 18.96
N LEU A 270 -1.27 2.77 18.24
CA LEU A 270 -0.49 2.23 17.14
C LEU A 270 -1.15 2.48 15.79
N LEU A 271 -0.36 2.75 14.76
CA LEU A 271 -0.82 2.65 13.36
C LEU A 271 -0.66 1.20 12.88
N ASP A 272 -1.76 0.57 12.47
CA ASP A 272 -1.78 -0.80 11.96
C ASP A 272 -1.75 -0.80 10.42
N PHE A 273 -0.56 -1.06 9.87
CA PHE A 273 -0.33 -1.06 8.43
C PHE A 273 -1.06 -2.22 7.72
N THR A 274 -1.28 -3.35 8.40
CA THR A 274 -2.06 -4.45 7.83
C THR A 274 -3.52 -4.03 7.64
N ARG A 275 -4.09 -3.29 8.59
CA ARG A 275 -5.44 -2.69 8.43
C ARG A 275 -5.45 -1.60 7.39
N LEU A 276 -4.41 -0.78 7.34
CA LEU A 276 -4.27 0.31 6.38
C LEU A 276 -4.25 -0.23 4.94
N THR A 277 -3.46 -1.26 4.63
CA THR A 277 -3.47 -1.86 3.29
C THR A 277 -4.84 -2.46 2.97
N ARG A 278 -5.49 -3.13 3.93
CA ARG A 278 -6.83 -3.70 3.71
C ARG A 278 -7.92 -2.65 3.49
N SER A 279 -7.83 -1.48 4.12
CA SER A 279 -8.80 -0.40 3.85
C SER A 279 -8.68 0.13 2.42
N MET A 280 -7.52 -0.06 1.79
CA MET A 280 -7.26 0.39 0.42
C MET A 280 -7.55 -0.68 -0.65
N ALA A 281 -7.82 -1.93 -0.24
CA ALA A 281 -8.04 -3.05 -1.16
C ALA A 281 -9.41 -3.03 -1.86
N LYS A 282 -10.30 -2.09 -1.50
CA LYS A 282 -11.54 -1.86 -2.25
C LYS A 282 -11.45 -0.50 -2.92
N ASP A 283 -11.49 -0.48 -4.24
CA ASP A 283 -11.78 0.74 -4.98
C ASP A 283 -13.25 1.08 -4.78
N THR A 284 -13.54 1.81 -3.70
CA THR A 284 -14.84 2.43 -3.46
C THR A 284 -14.85 3.90 -3.89
N LEU A 285 -13.76 4.38 -4.49
CA LEU A 285 -13.64 5.77 -4.92
C LEU A 285 -14.10 5.85 -6.37
N SER A 286 -15.07 6.72 -6.64
CA SER A 286 -15.50 7.01 -8.01
C SER A 286 -14.34 7.58 -8.81
N TYR A 287 -14.17 7.12 -10.05
CA TYR A 287 -13.21 7.70 -11.00
C TYR A 287 -13.45 9.19 -11.28
N PHE A 288 -14.69 9.65 -11.07
CA PHE A 288 -15.13 11.03 -11.28
C PHE A 288 -14.93 11.91 -10.04
N SER A 289 -14.45 11.35 -8.93
CA SER A 289 -14.15 12.14 -7.74
C SER A 289 -12.94 13.05 -7.99
N PRO A 290 -12.99 14.35 -7.62
CA PRO A 290 -11.90 15.29 -7.87
C PRO A 290 -10.56 14.89 -7.26
N ASP A 291 -10.56 14.06 -6.21
CA ASP A 291 -9.37 13.58 -5.53
C ASP A 291 -8.96 12.15 -5.91
N TYR A 292 -9.67 11.51 -6.87
CA TYR A 292 -9.48 10.10 -7.25
C TYR A 292 -8.00 9.76 -7.51
N PHE A 293 -7.36 10.49 -8.42
CA PHE A 293 -5.96 10.24 -8.77
C PHE A 293 -5.02 10.43 -7.58
N SER A 294 -5.27 11.47 -6.76
CA SER A 294 -4.44 11.74 -5.59
C SER A 294 -4.58 10.66 -4.51
N GLU A 295 -5.78 10.12 -4.33
CA GLU A 295 -6.04 9.04 -3.38
C GLU A 295 -5.49 7.70 -3.89
N ARG A 296 -5.62 7.41 -5.19
CA ARG A 296 -4.97 6.26 -5.84
C ARG A 296 -3.46 6.28 -5.63
N ASP A 297 -2.83 7.42 -5.89
CA ASP A 297 -1.40 7.65 -5.70
C ASP A 297 -0.97 7.48 -4.23
N ARG A 298 -1.75 8.06 -3.31
CA ARG A 298 -1.55 7.90 -1.86
C ARG A 298 -1.61 6.43 -1.45
N ARG A 299 -2.56 5.65 -1.99
CA ARG A 299 -2.69 4.21 -1.74
C ARG A 299 -1.49 3.44 -2.26
N ALA A 300 -1.01 3.75 -3.47
CA ALA A 300 0.17 3.11 -4.04
C ALA A 300 1.42 3.34 -3.17
N LEU A 301 1.65 4.57 -2.70
CA LEU A 301 2.76 4.90 -1.80
C LEU A 301 2.66 4.21 -0.44
N LEU A 302 1.45 4.13 0.14
CA LEU A 302 1.22 3.37 1.36
C LEU A 302 1.50 1.87 1.17
N GLY A 303 1.16 1.32 0.00
CA GLY A 303 1.50 -0.05 -0.39
C GLY A 303 3.01 -0.28 -0.44
N ILE A 304 3.76 0.64 -1.07
CA ILE A 304 5.23 0.60 -1.12
C ILE A 304 5.81 0.63 0.30
N LEU A 305 5.37 1.55 1.16
CA LEU A 305 5.81 1.60 2.55
C LEU A 305 5.50 0.32 3.31
N HIS A 306 4.29 -0.22 3.16
CA HIS A 306 3.91 -1.46 3.84
C HIS A 306 4.80 -2.64 3.42
N SER A 307 5.16 -2.71 2.13
CA SER A 307 6.10 -3.70 1.61
C SER A 307 7.48 -3.53 2.25
N LEU A 308 8.02 -2.31 2.27
CA LEU A 308 9.34 -2.03 2.85
C LEU A 308 9.43 -2.38 4.34
N ILE A 309 8.39 -2.09 5.12
CA ILE A 309 8.39 -2.42 6.56
C ILE A 309 8.22 -3.92 6.83
N SER A 310 7.58 -4.65 5.92
CA SER A 310 7.34 -6.09 6.05
C SER A 310 8.50 -6.94 5.54
N GLN A 311 9.29 -6.40 4.60
CA GLN A 311 10.40 -7.11 3.97
C GLN A 311 11.50 -7.52 4.97
N PRO A 312 12.11 -8.69 4.76
CA PRO A 312 13.35 -9.11 5.42
C PRO A 312 14.43 -8.02 5.48
N ILE A 313 15.18 -7.95 6.59
CA ILE A 313 16.43 -7.19 6.61
C ILE A 313 17.42 -7.86 5.66
N THR A 314 17.79 -7.15 4.60
CA THR A 314 18.84 -7.57 3.67
C THR A 314 20.06 -6.68 3.91
N PRO A 315 21.27 -7.25 4.11
CA PRO A 315 22.51 -6.49 4.01
C PRO A 315 22.53 -5.79 2.64
N ASP A 316 23.03 -4.56 2.56
CA ASP A 316 23.14 -3.72 1.34
C ASP A 316 21.92 -2.88 0.91
N ARG A 317 20.80 -2.93 1.65
CA ARG A 317 19.64 -2.03 1.41
C ARG A 317 19.51 -0.89 2.43
N GLU A 318 20.62 -0.19 2.73
CA GLU A 318 20.61 0.92 3.71
C GLU A 318 19.67 2.07 3.32
N ALA A 319 19.48 2.30 2.02
CA ALA A 319 18.57 3.30 1.48
C ALA A 319 17.11 3.08 1.91
N ASP A 320 16.65 1.82 1.96
CA ASP A 320 15.28 1.45 2.29
C ASP A 320 14.97 1.70 3.77
N TYR A 321 16.00 1.66 4.62
CA TYR A 321 15.87 1.99 6.04
C TYR A 321 15.76 3.47 6.27
N LEU A 322 16.38 4.31 5.46
CA LEU A 322 16.35 5.75 5.67
C LEU A 322 14.92 6.29 5.63
N ILE A 323 14.12 5.87 4.65
CA ILE A 323 12.74 6.32 4.53
C ILE A 323 11.83 5.77 5.64
N THR A 324 12.01 4.51 6.03
CA THR A 324 11.21 3.87 7.09
C THR A 324 11.58 4.37 8.49
N GLN A 325 12.85 4.71 8.72
CA GLN A 325 13.32 5.43 9.92
C GLN A 325 12.72 6.83 9.99
N THR A 326 12.78 7.58 8.88
CA THR A 326 12.23 8.94 8.82
C THR A 326 10.70 8.91 9.02
N MET A 327 10.02 7.91 8.46
CA MET A 327 8.60 7.66 8.71
C MET A 327 8.31 7.38 10.19
N ALA A 328 9.12 6.54 10.85
CA ALA A 328 8.96 6.23 12.26
C ALA A 328 9.11 7.49 13.13
N GLU A 329 10.13 8.32 12.86
CA GLU A 329 10.31 9.61 13.54
C GLU A 329 9.17 10.58 13.25
N TYR A 330 8.68 10.65 12.01
CA TYR A 330 7.53 11.47 11.64
C TYR A 330 6.28 11.09 12.44
N LEU A 331 5.94 9.79 12.50
CA LEU A 331 4.78 9.29 13.23
C LEU A 331 4.92 9.47 14.75
N ALA A 332 6.14 9.36 15.27
CA ALA A 332 6.44 9.51 16.70
C ALA A 332 6.50 10.97 17.15
N HIS A 333 7.01 11.89 16.33
CA HIS A 333 7.40 13.24 16.78
C HIS A 333 6.74 14.40 16.03
N VAL A 334 6.20 14.18 14.82
CA VAL A 334 5.66 15.25 13.96
C VAL A 334 4.15 15.13 13.78
N TYR A 335 3.64 13.92 13.57
CA TYR A 335 2.21 13.67 13.42
C TYR A 335 1.47 13.96 14.74
N GLU A 336 0.32 14.63 14.68
CA GLU A 336 -0.49 14.93 15.86
C GLU A 336 -1.94 14.41 15.70
N PRO A 337 -2.48 13.69 16.71
CA PRO A 337 -1.80 13.22 17.92
C PRO A 337 -0.75 12.16 17.56
N ALA A 338 0.40 12.18 18.24
CA ALA A 338 1.47 11.23 17.98
C ALA A 338 1.05 9.77 18.14
N PHE A 339 1.76 8.89 17.44
CA PHE A 339 1.66 7.45 17.62
C PHE A 339 2.71 6.97 18.64
N ASP A 340 2.33 6.00 19.47
CA ASP A 340 3.25 5.29 20.36
C ASP A 340 4.02 4.17 19.65
N GLY A 341 3.66 3.89 18.40
CA GLY A 341 4.27 2.82 17.63
C GLY A 341 3.49 2.45 16.38
N ILE A 342 3.93 1.37 15.75
CA ILE A 342 3.32 0.80 14.55
C ILE A 342 3.15 -0.71 14.69
N SER A 343 2.23 -1.29 13.93
CA SER A 343 2.09 -2.73 13.79
C SER A 343 1.91 -3.13 12.33
N PHE A 344 2.46 -4.28 11.94
CA PHE A 344 2.46 -4.78 10.57
C PHE A 344 2.57 -6.31 10.53
N SER A 345 2.26 -6.92 9.40
CA SER A 345 2.31 -8.37 9.25
C SER A 345 3.73 -8.90 9.28
N SER A 346 3.92 -10.06 9.91
CA SER A 346 5.21 -10.76 9.89
C SER A 346 5.43 -11.41 8.53
N SER A 347 6.63 -11.26 7.96
CA SER A 347 7.04 -12.02 6.77
C SER A 347 7.35 -13.48 7.08
N GLN A 348 7.45 -13.86 8.37
CA GLN A 348 7.73 -15.22 8.82
C GLN A 348 6.48 -15.97 9.30
N SER A 349 5.34 -15.29 9.42
CA SER A 349 4.11 -15.85 9.95
C SER A 349 2.89 -15.16 9.32
N THR A 350 2.11 -15.92 8.55
CA THR A 350 0.92 -15.42 7.83
C THR A 350 -0.15 -14.84 8.75
N THR A 351 -0.17 -15.25 10.02
CA THR A 351 -1.10 -14.72 11.05
C THR A 351 -0.40 -13.85 12.08
N GLY A 352 0.92 -13.73 12.01
CA GLY A 352 1.75 -13.04 13.00
C GLY A 352 1.75 -11.53 12.81
N THR A 353 1.73 -10.78 13.92
CA THR A 353 1.86 -9.32 13.90
C THR A 353 3.14 -8.90 14.61
N ASN A 354 3.95 -8.10 13.92
CA ASN A 354 5.07 -7.37 14.51
C ASN A 354 4.57 -6.04 15.06
N VAL A 355 5.15 -5.63 16.19
CA VAL A 355 4.85 -4.38 16.88
C VAL A 355 6.15 -3.66 17.15
N VAL A 356 6.24 -2.40 16.75
CA VAL A 356 7.35 -1.51 17.10
C VAL A 356 6.80 -0.41 17.99
N ILE A 357 7.34 -0.29 19.19
CA ILE A 357 6.97 0.75 20.15
C ILE A 357 8.05 1.83 20.13
N PHE A 358 7.64 3.08 19.99
CA PHE A 358 8.50 4.25 20.01
C PHE A 358 8.75 4.71 21.46
N PRO A 359 9.92 5.32 21.74
CA PRO A 359 10.23 5.84 23.08
C PRO A 359 9.30 7.01 23.46
N ARG A 360 9.27 7.36 24.75
CA ARG A 360 8.47 8.47 25.26
C ARG A 360 9.05 9.77 24.70
N ARG A 361 8.21 10.61 24.08
CA ARG A 361 8.66 11.89 23.50
C ARG A 361 9.15 12.87 24.57
N ASP A 362 8.57 12.78 25.77
CA ASP A 362 8.78 13.67 26.90
C ASP A 362 9.95 13.26 27.79
N LEU A 363 10.53 12.07 27.57
CA LEU A 363 11.62 11.54 28.38
C LEU A 363 12.94 11.58 27.60
N LEU A 364 13.90 12.39 28.07
CA LEU A 364 15.23 12.54 27.46
C LEU A 364 16.33 11.77 28.21
N ALA A 365 16.07 11.32 29.44
CA ALA A 365 17.00 10.58 30.27
C ALA A 365 16.24 9.61 31.18
N GLY A 366 16.81 8.43 31.41
CA GLY A 366 16.19 7.37 32.20
C GLY A 366 16.83 6.00 31.92
N GLN A 367 16.34 4.95 32.57
CA GLN A 367 16.67 3.60 32.15
C GLN A 367 15.92 3.26 30.86
N PRO A 368 16.44 2.40 29.97
CA PRO A 368 15.75 1.97 28.74
C PRO A 368 14.30 1.55 28.99
N ALA A 369 14.05 0.90 30.13
CA ALA A 369 12.74 0.55 30.65
C ALA A 369 11.74 1.72 30.72
N ASP A 370 12.18 2.88 31.21
CA ASP A 370 11.32 4.04 31.49
C ASP A 370 10.84 4.70 30.19
N PHE A 371 11.63 4.58 29.12
CA PHE A 371 11.27 5.12 27.81
C PHE A 371 10.14 4.35 27.16
N PHE A 372 9.82 3.12 27.57
CA PHE A 372 8.76 2.31 26.96
C PHE A 372 7.64 2.06 27.97
N ARG A 373 6.39 2.16 27.52
CA ARG A 373 5.21 1.90 28.37
C ARG A 373 4.93 0.40 28.50
N VAL A 374 5.95 -0.36 28.87
CA VAL A 374 5.89 -1.81 29.06
C VAL A 374 6.67 -2.23 30.29
N GLN A 375 6.26 -3.34 30.89
CA GLN A 375 6.96 -3.98 31.99
C GLN A 375 7.22 -5.45 31.68
N TYR A 376 8.29 -6.01 32.25
CA TYR A 376 8.53 -7.45 32.18
C TYR A 376 7.48 -8.22 32.96
N VAL A 377 6.95 -9.29 32.37
CA VAL A 377 6.05 -10.23 33.04
C VAL A 377 6.91 -11.21 33.85
N PRO A 378 6.83 -11.23 35.19
CA PRO A 378 7.65 -12.10 36.02
C PRO A 378 7.50 -13.58 35.63
N ALA A 379 8.61 -14.32 35.72
CA ALA A 379 8.69 -15.75 35.37
C ALA A 379 8.27 -16.10 33.92
N SER A 380 8.24 -15.12 33.00
CA SER A 380 7.96 -15.37 31.58
C SER A 380 9.19 -15.76 30.74
N LEU A 381 10.40 -15.69 31.33
CA LEU A 381 11.62 -16.10 30.63
C LEU A 381 11.52 -17.57 30.22
N ALA A 382 11.64 -17.81 28.92
CA ALA A 382 11.63 -19.13 28.32
C ALA A 382 12.83 -19.29 27.39
N SER A 383 13.42 -20.50 27.38
CA SER A 383 14.47 -20.83 26.43
C SER A 383 13.97 -21.83 25.40
N TYR A 384 14.26 -21.52 24.14
CA TYR A 384 13.89 -22.34 22.99
C TYR A 384 15.16 -22.78 22.26
N ARG A 385 15.15 -24.01 21.74
CA ARG A 385 16.21 -24.52 20.86
C ARG A 385 15.60 -24.89 19.52
N THR A 386 16.12 -24.33 18.45
CA THR A 386 15.64 -24.62 17.09
C THR A 386 16.00 -26.04 16.70
N LYS A 387 15.00 -26.90 16.54
CA LYS A 387 15.19 -28.31 16.16
C LYS A 387 15.12 -28.55 14.66
N LYS A 388 14.25 -27.82 13.95
CA LYS A 388 13.97 -28.00 12.52
C LYS A 388 13.53 -26.68 11.90
N ILE A 389 13.84 -26.49 10.62
CA ILE A 389 13.39 -25.37 9.79
C ILE A 389 12.68 -25.96 8.57
N PHE A 390 11.57 -25.37 8.16
CA PHE A 390 10.87 -25.70 6.92
C PHE A 390 11.15 -24.59 5.92
N TYR A 391 11.58 -24.96 4.71
CA TYR A 391 11.82 -24.03 3.62
C TYR A 391 10.74 -24.21 2.55
N GLN A 392 10.23 -23.08 2.06
CA GLN A 392 9.40 -23.01 0.87
C GLN A 392 10.09 -22.01 -0.07
N HIS A 393 10.15 -22.37 -1.34
CA HIS A 393 10.79 -21.55 -2.38
C HIS A 393 9.81 -21.42 -3.52
N ASP A 394 9.58 -20.18 -3.94
CA ASP A 394 8.93 -19.91 -5.20
C ASP A 394 10.00 -19.98 -6.30
N LYS A 395 9.63 -20.55 -7.45
CA LYS A 395 10.53 -20.61 -8.60
C LYS A 395 10.31 -19.34 -9.41
N ASP A 396 11.31 -18.46 -9.42
CA ASP A 396 11.26 -17.30 -10.30
C ASP A 396 11.33 -17.74 -11.78
N HIS A 397 10.55 -17.09 -12.62
CA HIS A 397 10.58 -17.31 -14.06
C HIS A 397 11.68 -16.43 -14.67
N VAL A 398 12.69 -17.10 -15.24
CA VAL A 398 13.82 -16.45 -15.91
C VAL A 398 13.58 -16.48 -17.40
N TYR A 399 13.48 -15.30 -18.01
CA TYR A 399 13.33 -15.12 -19.44
C TYR A 399 14.68 -14.75 -20.03
N PHE A 400 15.05 -15.46 -21.09
CA PHE A 400 16.17 -15.08 -21.95
C PHE A 400 15.56 -14.39 -23.15
N GLY A 401 15.65 -13.06 -23.21
CA GLY A 401 15.32 -12.34 -24.44
C GLY A 401 16.37 -12.62 -25.51
N ASP A 402 15.97 -12.55 -26.78
CA ASP A 402 16.90 -12.67 -27.93
C ASP A 402 17.76 -11.40 -28.13
N ASP A 403 17.46 -10.31 -27.40
CA ASP A 403 18.22 -9.08 -27.40
C ASP A 403 19.30 -9.04 -26.29
N ASP A 404 20.40 -8.31 -26.53
CA ASP A 404 21.61 -8.12 -25.70
C ASP A 404 21.37 -7.63 -24.24
N ASN A 405 20.13 -7.54 -23.77
CA ASN A 405 19.74 -7.07 -22.43
C ASN A 405 19.86 -8.12 -21.31
N GLY A 406 20.28 -9.36 -21.63
CA GLY A 406 20.53 -10.41 -20.64
C GLY A 406 19.26 -11.02 -20.02
N PRO A 407 19.41 -12.03 -19.14
CA PRO A 407 18.26 -12.72 -18.55
C PRO A 407 17.47 -11.79 -17.61
N MET A 408 16.17 -11.69 -17.83
CA MET A 408 15.24 -10.96 -16.96
C MET A 408 14.53 -11.92 -16.00
N ILE A 409 14.51 -11.57 -14.72
CA ILE A 409 13.72 -12.26 -13.70
C ILE A 409 12.42 -11.48 -13.57
N LEU A 410 11.32 -12.05 -14.05
CA LEU A 410 10.00 -11.55 -13.67
C LEU A 410 9.67 -12.13 -12.29
N GLY A 411 9.39 -11.25 -11.33
CA GLY A 411 9.00 -11.67 -9.97
C GLY A 411 7.74 -12.54 -9.98
N PRO A 412 7.32 -13.10 -8.83
CA PRO A 412 6.15 -13.95 -8.76
C PRO A 412 4.96 -13.23 -9.40
N TYR A 413 4.53 -13.75 -10.55
CA TYR A 413 3.25 -13.44 -11.16
C TYR A 413 2.21 -13.94 -10.16
N GLU A 414 1.70 -13.05 -9.32
CA GLU A 414 0.33 -13.21 -8.80
C GLU A 414 -0.54 -12.94 -10.03
N PRO A 415 -1.14 -13.96 -10.69
CA PRO A 415 -2.32 -13.66 -11.48
C PRO A 415 -3.23 -12.91 -10.52
N ASP A 416 -3.71 -11.73 -10.93
CA ASP A 416 -4.84 -11.10 -10.25
C ASP A 416 -5.86 -12.23 -10.05
N ASP A 417 -6.10 -12.59 -8.78
CA ASP A 417 -7.10 -13.58 -8.41
C ASP A 417 -8.41 -13.14 -9.07
N GLU A 418 -8.75 -13.88 -10.13
CA GLU A 418 -10.06 -14.05 -10.74
C GLU A 418 -11.12 -13.04 -10.28
N PHE A 419 -11.30 -11.96 -11.05
CA PHE A 419 -12.64 -11.43 -11.28
C PHE A 419 -13.31 -12.33 -12.33
N TYR A 420 -13.93 -13.40 -11.84
CA TYR A 420 -15.08 -14.05 -12.48
C TYR A 420 -16.31 -13.88 -11.59
#